data_AF-A0A841HTY7-F1
#
_entry.id   AF-A0A841HTY7-F1
#
_cell.length_a   1.000
_cell.length_b   1.000
_cell.length_c   1.000
_cell.angle_alpha   90.00
_cell.angle_beta   90.00
_cell.angle_gamma   90.00
#
_symmetry.space_group_name_H-M   'P 1'
#
loop_
_entity.id
_entity.type
_entity.pdbx_description
1 polymer ?
#
loop_
_entity_poly.entity_id
_entity_poly.type
_entity_poly.pdbx_seq_one_letter_code
_entity_poly.pdbx_strand_id
1 'polypeptide(L)'
;MYRSLDANNIINTAQQLYNRIGERFPASGLRKVCEELLAEARQAEVTARWLATPNIRIRAISIVIIIAMFVVAASTMLALNRRVELFSSVSDFLQGVDAGVNELILIGAATYFLLGWETRIKRKRALRALHVLRSFAHIIDMHQLSKDPERPAPIKSHAIATPTRTMTPLDLVRYLDYCSEMLSIISKVAALYVQNFDDATTLAAVDEVEDLTGSLSQKMWQKIMILDRMIPIPVAYSADATG
;
A
#
# COMPACT_ATOMS: atom_id res chain seq x y z
N MET A 1 8.70 -24.72 0.44
CA MET A 1 7.61 -24.38 -0.49
C MET A 1 6.93 -23.03 -0.18
N TYR A 2 7.28 -22.31 0.89
CA TYR A 2 6.74 -20.97 1.20
C TYR A 2 7.82 -19.89 1.03
N ARG A 3 7.88 -19.23 -0.14
CA ARG A 3 8.84 -18.14 -0.41
C ARG A 3 8.18 -16.87 -0.98
N SER A 4 6.87 -16.89 -1.18
CA SER A 4 6.10 -15.81 -1.79
C SER A 4 4.68 -15.77 -1.23
N LEU A 5 4.12 -14.58 -1.10
CA LEU A 5 2.70 -14.36 -0.86
C LEU A 5 1.89 -14.84 -2.07
N ASP A 6 0.79 -15.49 -1.78
CA ASP A 6 -0.22 -15.91 -2.75
C ASP A 6 -1.44 -15.00 -2.61
N ALA A 7 -1.72 -14.26 -3.67
CA ALA A 7 -2.85 -13.34 -3.74
C ALA A 7 -4.19 -14.05 -3.54
N ASN A 8 -4.35 -15.29 -4.03
CA ASN A 8 -5.59 -16.04 -3.87
C ASN A 8 -5.86 -16.37 -2.41
N ASN A 9 -4.83 -16.70 -1.64
CA ASN A 9 -4.98 -16.94 -0.21
C ASN A 9 -5.44 -15.67 0.52
N ILE A 10 -4.88 -14.51 0.18
CA ILE A 10 -5.31 -13.22 0.75
C ILE A 10 -6.78 -12.93 0.41
N ILE A 11 -7.17 -13.10 -0.86
CA ILE A 11 -8.55 -12.90 -1.33
C ILE A 11 -9.52 -13.86 -0.62
N ASN A 12 -9.14 -15.13 -0.49
CA ASN A 12 -9.95 -16.13 0.21
C ASN A 12 -10.13 -15.80 1.69
N THR A 13 -9.07 -15.36 2.37
CA THR A 13 -9.16 -14.88 3.76
C THR A 13 -10.08 -13.67 3.89
N ALA A 14 -9.97 -12.69 2.98
CA ALA A 14 -10.85 -11.52 2.96
C ALA A 14 -12.32 -11.91 2.70
N GLN A 15 -12.56 -12.89 1.82
CA GLN A 15 -13.90 -13.39 1.53
C GLN A 15 -14.52 -14.11 2.74
N GLN A 16 -13.75 -14.94 3.44
CA GLN A 16 -14.19 -15.61 4.66
C GLN A 16 -14.51 -14.60 5.76
N LEU A 17 -13.68 -13.55 5.90
CA LEU A 17 -13.91 -12.47 6.85
C LEU A 17 -15.19 -11.68 6.53
N TYR A 18 -15.42 -11.34 5.27
CA TYR A 18 -16.66 -10.69 4.81
C TYR A 18 -17.91 -11.51 5.20
N ASN A 19 -17.87 -12.84 4.97
CA ASN A 19 -18.98 -13.73 5.32
C ASN A 19 -19.22 -13.75 6.84
N ARG A 20 -18.16 -13.92 7.64
CA ARG A 20 -18.24 -13.92 9.12
C ARG A 20 -18.81 -12.60 9.67
N ILE A 21 -18.37 -11.46 9.14
CA ILE A 21 -18.89 -10.14 9.53
C ILE A 21 -20.37 -10.03 9.14
N GLY A 22 -20.76 -10.53 7.97
CA GLY A 22 -22.15 -10.49 7.49
C GLY A 22 -23.11 -11.33 8.31
N GLU A 23 -22.68 -12.49 8.81
CA GLU A 23 -23.47 -13.36 9.68
C GLU A 23 -23.67 -12.74 11.07
N ARG A 24 -22.63 -12.12 11.63
CA ARG A 24 -22.65 -11.62 13.00
C ARG A 24 -23.12 -10.17 13.14
N PHE A 25 -22.75 -9.30 12.20
CA PHE A 25 -23.04 -7.87 12.24
C PHE A 25 -23.68 -7.35 10.93
N PRO A 26 -24.84 -7.90 10.52
CA PRO A 26 -25.45 -7.62 9.21
C PRO A 26 -25.82 -6.15 8.99
N ALA A 27 -26.17 -5.43 10.06
CA ALA A 27 -26.55 -4.01 10.00
C ALA A 27 -25.36 -3.04 10.17
N SER A 28 -24.14 -3.54 10.39
CA SER A 28 -22.98 -2.69 10.63
C SER A 28 -22.37 -2.17 9.32
N GLY A 29 -21.85 -0.94 9.36
CA GLY A 29 -21.04 -0.38 8.25
C GLY A 29 -19.77 -1.19 7.95
N LEU A 30 -19.31 -2.00 8.92
CA LEU A 30 -18.09 -2.80 8.81
C LEU A 30 -18.14 -3.80 7.67
N ARG A 31 -19.30 -4.42 7.41
CA ARG A 31 -19.47 -5.36 6.29
C ARG A 31 -19.16 -4.69 4.95
N LYS A 32 -19.65 -3.46 4.75
CA LYS A 32 -19.42 -2.68 3.52
C LYS A 32 -17.94 -2.33 3.37
N VAL A 33 -17.28 -1.93 4.44
CA VAL A 33 -15.83 -1.66 4.40
C VAL A 33 -15.05 -2.93 4.04
N CYS A 34 -15.46 -4.09 4.56
CA CYS A 34 -14.82 -5.37 4.22
C CYS A 34 -15.09 -5.81 2.78
N GLU A 35 -16.26 -5.49 2.24
CA GLU A 35 -16.61 -5.73 0.83
C GLU A 35 -15.70 -4.94 -0.12
N GLU A 36 -15.55 -3.64 0.16
CA GLU A 36 -14.67 -2.76 -0.60
C GLU A 36 -13.20 -3.20 -0.46
N LEU A 37 -12.76 -3.59 0.74
CA LEU A 37 -11.42 -4.14 0.95
C LEU A 37 -11.19 -5.45 0.17
N LEU A 38 -12.20 -6.32 0.08
CA LEU A 38 -12.14 -7.54 -0.72
C LEU A 38 -12.05 -7.22 -2.22
N ALA A 39 -12.80 -6.22 -2.70
CA ALA A 39 -12.70 -5.74 -4.07
C ALA A 39 -11.30 -5.20 -4.38
N GLU A 40 -10.71 -4.42 -3.46
CA GLU A 40 -9.33 -3.95 -3.57
C GLU A 40 -8.31 -5.09 -3.54
N ALA A 41 -8.51 -6.12 -2.71
CA ALA A 41 -7.62 -7.28 -2.68
C ALA A 41 -7.61 -8.03 -4.03
N ARG A 42 -8.76 -8.12 -4.71
CA ARG A 42 -8.86 -8.67 -6.07
C ARG A 42 -8.15 -7.78 -7.10
N GLN A 43 -8.36 -6.48 -7.02
CA GLN A 43 -7.69 -5.51 -7.90
C GLN A 43 -6.17 -5.46 -7.67
N ALA A 44 -5.74 -5.75 -6.44
CA ALA A 44 -4.34 -5.79 -6.06
C ALA A 44 -3.59 -6.91 -6.75
N GLU A 45 -4.21 -8.08 -6.93
CA GLU A 45 -3.60 -9.18 -7.69
C GLU A 45 -3.24 -8.76 -9.12
N VAL A 46 -4.16 -8.11 -9.83
CA VAL A 46 -3.94 -7.61 -11.19
C VAL A 46 -2.82 -6.57 -11.21
N THR A 47 -2.83 -5.66 -10.23
CA THR A 47 -1.83 -4.61 -10.12
C THR A 47 -0.44 -5.17 -9.77
N ALA A 48 -0.35 -6.13 -8.86
CA ALA A 48 0.89 -6.80 -8.48
C ALA A 48 1.49 -7.60 -9.65
N ARG A 49 0.65 -8.33 -10.41
CA ARG A 49 1.09 -9.02 -11.65
C ARG A 49 1.62 -8.04 -12.70
N TRP A 50 0.98 -6.88 -12.84
CA TRP A 50 1.44 -5.84 -13.75
C TRP A 50 2.76 -5.19 -13.28
N LEU A 51 2.95 -5.00 -11.97
CA LEU A 51 4.20 -4.48 -11.40
C LEU A 51 5.35 -5.48 -11.59
N ALA A 52 5.09 -6.77 -11.41
CA ALA A 52 6.06 -7.86 -11.53
C ALA A 52 6.59 -8.05 -12.96
N THR A 53 5.82 -7.70 -13.98
CA THR A 53 6.16 -7.99 -15.38
C THR A 53 6.90 -6.83 -16.04
N PRO A 54 8.06 -7.04 -16.70
CA PRO A 54 8.73 -6.01 -17.47
C PRO A 54 7.85 -5.46 -18.60
N ASN A 55 7.72 -4.13 -18.71
CA ASN A 55 6.96 -3.52 -19.79
C ASN A 55 7.83 -3.36 -21.05
N ILE A 56 7.84 -4.39 -21.89
CA ILE A 56 8.67 -4.48 -23.10
C ILE A 56 8.44 -3.29 -24.04
N ARG A 57 7.20 -2.77 -24.13
CA ARG A 57 6.88 -1.63 -25.00
C ARG A 57 7.62 -0.37 -24.56
N ILE A 58 7.59 -0.05 -23.26
CA ILE A 58 8.30 1.11 -22.71
C ILE A 58 9.80 0.94 -22.91
N ARG A 59 10.34 -0.25 -22.61
CA ARG A 59 11.77 -0.54 -22.81
C ARG A 59 12.20 -0.38 -24.27
N ALA A 60 11.42 -0.92 -25.21
CA ALA A 60 11.71 -0.80 -26.63
C ALA A 60 11.71 0.67 -27.08
N ILE A 61 10.71 1.46 -26.66
CA ILE A 61 10.65 2.89 -26.96
C ILE A 61 11.87 3.63 -26.37
N SER A 62 12.21 3.38 -25.10
CA SER A 62 13.40 3.98 -24.48
C SER A 62 14.67 3.64 -25.25
N ILE A 63 14.87 2.38 -25.64
CA ILE A 63 16.05 1.94 -26.40
C ILE A 63 16.09 2.60 -27.78
N VAL A 64 14.97 2.65 -28.50
CA VAL A 64 14.88 3.30 -29.82
C VAL A 64 15.24 4.79 -29.72
N ILE A 65 14.74 5.50 -28.71
CA ILE A 65 15.05 6.92 -28.49
C ILE A 65 16.54 7.09 -28.16
N ILE A 66 17.11 6.25 -27.28
CA ILE A 66 18.54 6.29 -26.95
C ILE A 66 19.38 6.08 -28.21
N ILE A 67 19.09 5.06 -29.02
CA ILE A 67 19.80 4.80 -30.28
C ILE A 67 19.68 5.99 -31.23
N ALA A 68 18.48 6.55 -31.39
CA ALA A 68 18.26 7.71 -32.24
C ALA A 68 19.10 8.92 -31.79
N MET A 69 19.20 9.19 -30.48
CA MET A 69 20.05 10.25 -29.94
C MET A 69 21.53 10.03 -30.31
N PHE A 70 22.05 8.82 -30.11
CA PHE A 70 23.44 8.50 -30.47
C PHE A 70 23.70 8.56 -31.99
N VAL A 71 22.73 8.14 -32.82
CA VAL A 71 22.83 8.25 -34.27
C VAL A 71 22.86 9.71 -34.71
N VAL A 72 22.00 10.57 -34.13
CA VAL A 72 22.01 12.01 -34.41
C VAL A 72 23.36 12.60 -34.02
N ALA A 73 23.84 12.36 -32.80
CA ALA A 73 25.13 12.86 -32.31
C ALA A 73 26.33 12.36 -33.16
N ALA A 74 26.32 11.10 -33.60
CA ALA A 74 27.36 10.57 -34.47
C ALA A 74 27.29 11.19 -35.88
N SER A 75 26.09 11.39 -36.42
CA SER A 75 25.90 11.98 -37.74
C SER A 75 26.34 13.44 -37.80
N THR A 76 26.09 14.23 -36.74
CA THR A 76 26.54 15.61 -36.63
C THR A 76 28.06 15.67 -36.53
N MET A 77 28.69 14.81 -35.72
CA MET A 77 30.15 14.69 -35.62
C MET A 77 30.81 14.32 -36.95
N LEU A 78 30.25 13.34 -37.69
CA LEU A 78 30.77 12.95 -39.00
C LEU A 78 30.58 14.06 -40.05
N ALA A 79 29.46 14.78 -40.01
CA ALA A 79 29.20 15.90 -40.91
C ALA A 79 30.17 17.07 -40.67
N LEU A 80 30.51 17.33 -39.41
CA LEU A 80 31.53 18.32 -39.03
C LEU A 80 32.92 17.88 -39.49
N ASN A 81 33.32 16.61 -39.27
CA ASN A 81 34.64 16.14 -39.69
C ASN A 81 34.89 16.24 -41.22
N ARG A 82 33.83 16.16 -42.05
CA ARG A 82 33.94 16.31 -43.51
C ARG A 82 34.12 17.75 -44.00
N ARG A 83 33.91 18.75 -43.14
CA ARG A 83 33.80 20.16 -43.54
C ARG A 83 34.98 21.03 -43.11
N VAL A 84 35.94 20.52 -42.35
CA VAL A 84 36.72 21.44 -41.52
C VAL A 84 38.25 21.30 -41.69
N GLU A 85 38.84 22.41 -42.11
CA GLU A 85 40.18 22.89 -41.74
C GLU A 85 40.16 23.20 -40.21
N LEU A 86 40.46 22.19 -39.38
CA LEU A 86 39.77 22.01 -38.08
C LEU A 86 39.93 23.05 -36.97
N PHE A 87 41.02 23.80 -36.85
CA PHE A 87 41.14 24.77 -35.75
C PHE A 87 42.08 25.90 -36.17
N SER A 88 41.52 26.98 -36.72
CA SER A 88 42.29 28.19 -37.04
C SER A 88 42.72 28.97 -35.79
N SER A 89 42.02 28.78 -34.66
CA SER A 89 42.29 29.48 -33.40
C SER A 89 42.03 28.60 -32.17
N VAL A 90 42.65 28.98 -31.04
CA VAL A 90 42.39 28.39 -29.72
C VAL A 90 40.91 28.54 -29.31
N SER A 91 40.25 29.61 -29.77
CA SER A 91 38.83 29.86 -29.50
C SER A 91 37.93 28.81 -30.14
N ASP A 92 38.21 28.43 -31.40
CA ASP A 92 37.43 27.42 -32.13
C ASP A 92 37.54 26.05 -31.45
N PHE A 93 38.73 25.73 -30.92
CA PHE A 93 38.97 24.51 -30.15
C PHE A 93 38.17 24.50 -28.84
N LEU A 94 38.24 25.59 -28.07
CA LEU A 94 37.49 25.70 -26.81
C LEU A 94 35.97 25.61 -27.05
N GLN A 95 35.47 26.20 -28.14
CA GLN A 95 34.06 26.10 -28.52
C GLN A 95 33.65 24.66 -28.87
N GLY A 96 34.48 23.93 -29.61
CA GLY A 96 34.22 22.52 -29.93
C GLY A 96 34.22 21.63 -28.70
N VAL A 97 35.14 21.87 -27.75
CA VAL A 97 35.18 21.16 -26.46
C VAL A 97 33.94 21.47 -25.63
N ASP A 98 33.57 22.74 -25.50
CA ASP A 98 32.39 23.17 -24.73
C ASP A 98 31.10 22.55 -25.30
N ALA A 99 30.93 22.59 -26.62
CA ALA A 99 29.80 21.94 -27.29
C ALA A 99 29.78 20.42 -27.06
N GLY A 100 30.94 19.76 -27.15
CA GLY A 100 31.07 18.31 -26.91
C GLY A 100 30.73 17.91 -25.47
N VAL A 101 31.18 18.70 -24.49
CA VAL A 101 30.88 18.47 -23.07
C VAL A 101 29.39 18.66 -22.80
N ASN A 102 28.79 19.75 -23.31
CA ASN A 102 27.36 20.01 -23.13
C ASN A 102 26.50 18.89 -23.74
N GLU A 103 26.81 18.46 -24.97
CA GLU A 103 26.10 17.37 -25.64
C GLU A 103 26.22 16.06 -24.84
N LEU A 104 27.41 15.75 -24.33
CA LEU A 104 27.64 14.55 -23.51
C LEU A 104 26.81 14.56 -22.23
N ILE A 105 26.75 15.70 -21.54
CA ILE A 105 25.93 15.86 -20.32
C ILE A 105 24.45 15.66 -20.65
N LEU A 106 23.95 16.28 -21.73
CA LEU A 106 22.56 16.17 -22.15
C LEU A 106 22.18 14.73 -22.52
N ILE A 107 22.99 14.06 -23.34
CA ILE A 107 22.78 12.66 -23.71
C ILE A 107 22.84 11.76 -22.48
N GLY A 108 23.79 12.00 -21.57
CA GLY A 108 23.92 11.26 -20.31
C GLY A 108 22.68 11.39 -19.44
N ALA A 109 22.20 12.62 -19.21
CA ALA A 109 21.00 12.89 -18.42
C ALA A 109 19.74 12.29 -19.06
N ALA A 110 19.57 12.44 -20.38
CA ALA A 110 18.45 11.87 -21.10
C ALA A 110 18.47 10.34 -21.10
N THR A 111 19.64 9.71 -21.23
CA THR A 111 19.79 8.25 -21.13
C THR A 111 19.42 7.76 -19.73
N TYR A 112 19.95 8.38 -18.68
CA TYR A 112 19.58 8.07 -17.29
C TYR A 112 18.06 8.23 -17.06
N PHE A 113 17.46 9.28 -17.62
CA PHE A 113 16.02 9.48 -17.57
C PHE A 113 15.26 8.34 -18.27
N LEU A 114 15.63 7.97 -19.49
CA LEU A 114 14.93 6.94 -20.27
C LEU A 114 15.07 5.54 -19.66
N LEU A 115 16.21 5.22 -19.08
CA LEU A 115 16.44 3.95 -18.37
C LEU A 115 15.56 3.82 -17.13
N GLY A 116 15.37 4.91 -16.36
CA GLY A 116 14.51 4.91 -15.18
C GLY A 116 13.00 5.04 -15.48
N TRP A 117 12.61 5.28 -16.73
CA TRP A 117 11.25 5.68 -17.08
C TRP A 117 10.19 4.64 -16.69
N GLU A 118 10.45 3.36 -16.96
CA GLU A 118 9.55 2.26 -16.58
C GLU A 118 9.30 2.25 -15.07
N THR A 119 10.37 2.30 -14.27
CA THR A 119 10.29 2.29 -12.81
C THR A 119 9.47 3.48 -12.29
N ARG A 120 9.66 4.69 -12.85
CA ARG A 120 8.86 5.87 -12.45
C ARG A 120 7.36 5.67 -12.71
N ILE A 121 6.99 5.07 -13.84
CA ILE A 121 5.58 4.78 -14.18
C ILE A 121 5.01 3.74 -13.22
N LYS A 122 5.76 2.65 -12.97
CA LYS A 122 5.35 1.59 -12.04
C LYS A 122 5.17 2.10 -10.62
N ARG A 123 6.16 2.84 -10.10
CA ARG A 123 6.12 3.49 -8.80
C ARG A 123 4.89 4.38 -8.64
N LYS A 124 4.58 5.24 -9.61
CA LYS A 124 3.37 6.10 -9.55
C LYS A 124 2.07 5.27 -9.45
N ARG A 125 2.01 4.08 -10.06
CA ARG A 125 0.86 3.19 -9.92
C ARG A 125 0.83 2.52 -8.54
N ALA A 126 1.96 1.99 -8.08
CA ALA A 126 2.06 1.34 -6.77
C ALA A 126 1.72 2.28 -5.62
N LEU A 127 2.29 3.50 -5.61
CA LEU A 127 2.01 4.51 -4.59
C LEU A 127 0.51 4.88 -4.53
N ARG A 128 -0.16 5.00 -5.69
CA ARG A 128 -1.61 5.24 -5.72
C ARG A 128 -2.39 4.11 -5.07
N ALA A 129 -2.02 2.86 -5.33
CA ALA A 129 -2.65 1.71 -4.70
C ALA A 129 -2.38 1.65 -3.19
N LEU A 130 -1.16 1.96 -2.75
CA LEU A 130 -0.81 2.08 -1.33
C LEU A 130 -1.55 3.21 -0.61
N HIS A 131 -1.80 4.33 -1.29
CA HIS A 131 -2.65 5.40 -0.75
C HIS A 131 -4.08 4.92 -0.48
N VAL A 132 -4.66 4.13 -1.38
CA VAL A 132 -5.99 3.52 -1.17
C VAL A 132 -5.98 2.62 0.06
N LEU A 133 -4.97 1.76 0.23
CA LEU A 133 -4.81 0.92 1.42
C LEU A 133 -4.70 1.72 2.72
N ARG A 134 -3.94 2.82 2.71
CA ARG A 134 -3.84 3.75 3.85
C ARG A 134 -5.20 4.37 4.18
N SER A 135 -5.98 4.74 3.17
CA SER A 135 -7.35 5.23 3.37
C SER A 135 -8.25 4.17 4.02
N PHE A 136 -8.17 2.91 3.62
CA PHE A 136 -8.91 1.82 4.28
C PHE A 136 -8.54 1.68 5.76
N ALA A 137 -7.24 1.72 6.08
CA ALA A 137 -6.78 1.63 7.48
C ALA A 137 -7.40 2.76 8.33
N HIS A 138 -7.42 3.99 7.81
CA HIS A 138 -8.07 5.11 8.50
C HIS A 138 -9.61 4.98 8.57
N ILE A 139 -10.27 4.45 7.54
CA ILE A 139 -11.73 4.21 7.58
C ILE A 139 -12.07 3.18 8.66
N ILE A 140 -11.27 2.12 8.78
CA ILE A 140 -11.43 1.10 9.84
C ILE A 140 -11.24 1.76 11.21
N ASP A 141 -10.25 2.63 11.37
CA ASP A 141 -10.02 3.40 12.62
C ASP A 141 -11.21 4.33 12.94
N MET A 142 -11.77 5.02 11.94
CA MET A 142 -13.01 5.82 12.13
C MET A 142 -14.17 4.96 12.60
N HIS A 143 -14.27 3.73 12.10
CA HIS A 143 -15.25 2.77 12.59
C HIS A 143 -15.00 2.35 14.05
N GLN A 144 -13.81 2.56 14.63
CA GLN A 144 -13.49 2.26 16.04
C GLN A 144 -13.72 3.41 17.03
N LEU A 145 -13.88 4.66 16.56
CA LEU A 145 -13.95 5.83 17.46
C LEU A 145 -15.08 5.75 18.49
N SER A 146 -16.22 5.16 18.12
CA SER A 146 -17.35 5.00 19.04
C SER A 146 -17.28 3.71 19.89
N LYS A 147 -16.24 2.89 19.70
CA LYS A 147 -16.05 1.56 20.31
C LYS A 147 -14.95 1.67 21.35
N ASP A 148 -15.26 2.40 22.40
CA ASP A 148 -14.39 2.64 23.54
C ASP A 148 -14.91 1.86 24.76
N PRO A 149 -14.10 0.95 25.35
CA PRO A 149 -14.47 0.21 26.55
C PRO A 149 -14.84 1.09 27.74
N GLU A 150 -14.18 2.23 27.91
CA GLU A 150 -14.29 3.09 29.09
C GLU A 150 -15.45 4.07 29.03
N ARG A 151 -16.16 4.14 27.89
CA ARG A 151 -17.37 4.96 27.80
C ARG A 151 -18.37 4.50 28.86
N PRO A 152 -18.79 5.39 29.78
CA PRO A 152 -19.76 5.03 30.79
C PRO A 152 -21.00 4.47 30.10
N ALA A 153 -21.52 3.33 30.58
CA ALA A 153 -22.86 2.91 30.20
C ALA A 153 -23.79 4.11 30.43
N PRO A 154 -24.67 4.47 29.47
CA PRO A 154 -25.53 5.61 29.66
C PRO A 154 -26.32 5.37 30.96
N ILE A 155 -26.00 6.16 31.98
CA ILE A 155 -26.89 6.38 33.10
C ILE A 155 -28.21 6.74 32.44
N LYS A 156 -29.33 6.15 32.87
CA LYS A 156 -30.68 6.45 32.37
C LYS A 156 -31.07 7.90 32.71
N SER A 157 -30.30 8.88 32.29
CA SER A 157 -30.61 10.30 32.35
C SER A 157 -30.73 10.81 30.92
N HIS A 158 -31.86 11.45 30.69
CA HIS A 158 -32.27 12.04 29.44
C HIS A 158 -31.18 12.97 28.88
N ALA A 159 -30.45 12.53 27.86
CA ALA A 159 -29.68 13.41 26.98
C ALA A 159 -29.75 12.85 25.55
N ILE A 160 -30.37 13.63 24.67
CA ILE A 160 -30.84 13.28 23.31
C ILE A 160 -29.70 13.02 22.30
N ALA A 161 -28.43 13.01 22.72
CA ALA A 161 -27.29 12.91 21.81
C ALA A 161 -26.17 11.94 22.23
N THR A 162 -26.41 11.03 23.18
CA THR A 162 -25.42 10.01 23.53
C THR A 162 -25.73 8.72 22.78
N PRO A 163 -24.87 8.23 21.85
CA PRO A 163 -25.14 6.99 21.13
C PRO A 163 -25.27 5.86 22.15
N THR A 164 -26.46 5.26 22.21
CA THR A 164 -26.78 4.12 23.07
C THR A 164 -25.78 3.00 22.79
N ARG A 165 -25.27 2.36 23.85
CA ARG A 165 -24.37 1.21 23.74
C ARG A 165 -25.17 0.03 23.18
N THR A 166 -25.18 -0.14 21.86
CA THR A 166 -25.96 -1.17 21.16
C THR A 166 -25.32 -2.56 21.16
N MET A 167 -24.06 -2.68 21.59
CA MET A 167 -23.29 -3.93 21.53
C MET A 167 -22.94 -4.47 22.92
N THR A 168 -23.07 -5.79 23.09
CA THR A 168 -22.58 -6.47 24.28
C THR A 168 -21.05 -6.41 24.32
N PRO A 169 -20.41 -6.53 25.51
CA PRO A 169 -18.95 -6.60 25.60
C PRO A 169 -18.33 -7.69 24.71
N LEU A 170 -18.96 -8.87 24.64
CA LEU A 170 -18.50 -9.97 23.79
C LEU A 170 -18.60 -9.64 22.30
N ASP A 171 -19.69 -9.00 21.87
CA ASP A 171 -19.84 -8.54 20.49
C ASP A 171 -18.81 -7.46 20.14
N LEU A 172 -18.47 -6.59 21.10
CA LEU A 172 -17.47 -5.55 20.90
C LEU A 172 -16.07 -6.13 20.73
N VAL A 173 -15.70 -7.17 21.49
CA VAL A 173 -14.45 -7.92 21.29
C VAL A 173 -14.40 -8.50 19.88
N ARG A 174 -15.46 -9.19 19.45
CA ARG A 174 -15.52 -9.77 18.09
C ARG A 174 -15.46 -8.72 16.99
N TYR A 175 -16.08 -7.56 17.20
CA TYR A 175 -16.01 -6.46 16.26
C TYR A 175 -14.58 -5.92 16.12
N LEU A 176 -13.89 -5.71 17.23
CA LEU A 176 -12.49 -5.27 17.25
C LEU A 176 -11.55 -6.31 16.63
N ASP A 177 -11.77 -7.60 16.89
CA ASP A 177 -11.06 -8.71 16.24
C ASP A 177 -11.18 -8.63 14.71
N TYR A 178 -12.40 -8.50 14.18
CA TYR A 178 -12.61 -8.40 12.73
C TYR A 178 -11.92 -7.18 12.12
N CYS A 179 -11.91 -6.05 12.83
CA CYS A 179 -11.21 -4.86 12.37
C CYS A 179 -9.69 -5.07 12.33
N SER A 180 -9.13 -5.79 13.31
CA SER A 180 -7.73 -6.21 13.32
C SER A 180 -7.42 -7.18 12.16
N GLU A 181 -8.30 -8.15 11.89
CA GLU A 181 -8.17 -9.06 10.74
C GLU A 181 -8.16 -8.29 9.41
N MET A 182 -9.01 -7.25 9.26
CA MET A 182 -9.01 -6.38 8.07
C MET A 182 -7.69 -5.60 7.92
N LEU A 183 -7.13 -5.07 9.00
CA LEU A 183 -5.81 -4.41 8.95
C LEU A 183 -4.68 -5.38 8.55
N SER A 184 -4.74 -6.63 9.02
CA SER A 184 -3.79 -7.69 8.62
C SER A 184 -3.88 -8.02 7.13
N ILE A 185 -5.08 -8.00 6.55
CA ILE A 185 -5.28 -8.12 5.10
C ILE A 185 -4.65 -6.92 4.38
N ILE A 186 -4.87 -5.69 4.87
CA ILE A 186 -4.30 -4.47 4.27
C ILE A 186 -2.76 -4.55 4.20
N SER A 187 -2.08 -4.94 5.28
CA SER A 187 -0.61 -5.12 5.27
C SER A 187 -0.17 -6.17 4.24
N LYS A 188 -0.88 -7.31 4.16
CA LYS A 188 -0.55 -8.37 3.17
C LYS A 188 -0.76 -7.92 1.73
N VAL A 189 -1.79 -7.11 1.47
CA VAL A 189 -2.02 -6.52 0.15
C VAL A 189 -0.93 -5.50 -0.18
N ALA A 190 -0.47 -4.70 0.79
CA ALA A 190 0.63 -3.77 0.60
C ALA A 190 1.94 -4.51 0.23
N ALA A 191 2.30 -5.54 0.99
CA ALA A 191 3.46 -6.37 0.72
C ALA A 191 3.41 -7.07 -0.66
N LEU A 192 2.21 -7.44 -1.12
CA LEU A 192 2.03 -8.04 -2.44
C LEU A 192 2.48 -7.10 -3.59
N TYR A 193 2.37 -5.78 -3.43
CA TYR A 193 2.78 -4.82 -4.46
C TYR A 193 4.29 -4.74 -4.68
N VAL A 194 5.09 -5.03 -3.66
CA VAL A 194 6.55 -4.94 -3.72
C VAL A 194 7.24 -6.29 -3.87
N GLN A 195 6.54 -7.41 -3.66
CA GLN A 195 7.10 -8.77 -3.72
C GLN A 195 7.99 -9.05 -4.94
N ASN A 196 7.60 -8.55 -6.12
CA ASN A 196 8.34 -8.72 -7.36
C ASN A 196 8.65 -7.36 -8.04
N PHE A 197 8.68 -6.28 -7.26
CA PHE A 197 8.94 -4.93 -7.74
C PHE A 197 9.90 -4.22 -6.78
N ASP A 198 11.18 -4.28 -7.12
CA ASP A 198 12.27 -3.73 -6.32
C ASP A 198 12.47 -2.22 -6.60
N ASP A 199 11.77 -1.40 -5.82
CA ASP A 199 11.87 0.07 -5.85
C ASP A 199 11.84 0.60 -4.41
N ALA A 200 12.96 1.18 -3.97
CA ALA A 200 13.16 1.62 -2.60
C ALA A 200 12.08 2.58 -2.07
N THR A 201 11.57 3.48 -2.93
CA THR A 201 10.50 4.40 -2.55
C THR A 201 9.17 3.67 -2.31
N THR A 202 8.87 2.66 -3.13
CA THR A 202 7.65 1.85 -2.97
C THR A 202 7.76 0.94 -1.74
N LEU A 203 8.93 0.37 -1.48
CA LEU A 203 9.20 -0.41 -0.25
C LEU A 203 8.97 0.44 1.00
N ALA A 204 9.55 1.64 1.08
CA ALA A 204 9.32 2.54 2.22
C ALA A 204 7.84 2.89 2.41
N ALA A 205 7.09 3.09 1.32
CA ALA A 205 5.66 3.35 1.40
C ALA A 205 4.83 2.12 1.85
N VAL A 206 5.32 0.90 1.62
CA VAL A 206 4.73 -0.32 2.19
C VAL A 206 4.99 -0.35 3.69
N ASP A 207 6.23 -0.13 4.12
CA ASP A 207 6.60 -0.09 5.54
C ASP A 207 5.71 0.90 6.32
N GLU A 208 5.44 2.09 5.77
CA GLU A 208 4.51 3.06 6.39
C GLU A 208 3.08 2.50 6.57
N VAL A 209 2.59 1.70 5.63
CA VAL A 209 1.27 1.06 5.73
C VAL A 209 1.29 -0.06 6.76
N GLU A 210 2.37 -0.83 6.82
CA GLU A 210 2.56 -1.89 7.81
C GLU A 210 2.67 -1.33 9.24
N ASP A 211 3.40 -0.24 9.43
CA ASP A 211 3.50 0.48 10.71
C ASP A 211 2.14 1.06 11.14
N LEU A 212 1.40 1.67 10.21
CA LEU A 212 0.06 2.20 10.49
C LEU A 212 -0.89 1.07 10.90
N THR A 213 -0.95 -0.02 10.13
CA THR A 213 -1.84 -1.15 10.43
C THR A 213 -1.45 -1.88 11.71
N GLY A 214 -0.14 -2.03 11.97
CA GLY A 214 0.39 -2.60 13.21
C GLY A 214 0.03 -1.76 14.44
N SER A 215 0.23 -0.44 14.39
CA SER A 215 -0.08 0.46 15.51
C SER A 215 -1.60 0.53 15.81
N LEU A 216 -2.45 0.54 14.78
CA LEU A 216 -3.90 0.48 14.95
C LEU A 216 -4.36 -0.88 15.52
N SER A 217 -3.78 -1.99 15.06
CA SER A 217 -4.04 -3.32 15.62
C SER A 217 -3.67 -3.40 17.10
N GLN A 218 -2.51 -2.82 17.48
CA GLN A 218 -2.08 -2.76 18.88
C GLN A 218 -3.07 -1.97 19.75
N LYS A 219 -3.58 -0.84 19.28
CA LYS A 219 -4.64 -0.07 19.97
C LYS A 219 -5.93 -0.88 20.13
N MET A 220 -6.32 -1.67 19.13
CA MET A 220 -7.50 -2.55 19.23
C MET A 220 -7.29 -3.66 20.24
N TRP A 221 -6.10 -4.27 20.26
CA TRP A 221 -5.73 -5.26 21.28
C TRP A 221 -5.81 -4.70 22.71
N GLN A 222 -5.34 -3.47 22.93
CA GLN A 222 -5.47 -2.80 24.23
C GLN A 222 -6.95 -2.66 24.64
N LYS A 223 -7.83 -2.26 23.71
CA LYS A 223 -9.27 -2.18 23.97
C LYS A 223 -9.88 -3.53 24.33
N ILE A 224 -9.50 -4.60 23.62
CA ILE A 224 -9.95 -5.97 23.89
C ILE A 224 -9.52 -6.41 25.30
N MET A 225 -8.24 -6.18 25.66
CA MET A 225 -7.73 -6.52 26.99
C MET A 225 -8.48 -5.83 28.13
N ILE A 226 -8.92 -4.58 27.91
CA ILE A 226 -9.75 -3.85 28.90
C ILE A 226 -11.16 -4.46 28.96
N LEU A 227 -11.75 -4.82 27.81
CA LEU A 227 -13.08 -5.47 27.76
C LEU A 227 -13.09 -6.82 28.47
N ASP A 228 -12.06 -7.65 28.26
CA ASP A 228 -11.99 -8.98 28.87
C ASP A 228 -11.97 -8.91 30.41
N ARG A 229 -11.35 -7.87 30.98
CA ARG A 229 -11.39 -7.62 32.43
C ARG A 229 -12.77 -7.22 32.95
N MET A 230 -13.62 -6.67 32.08
CA MET A 230 -14.98 -6.25 32.42
C MET A 230 -16.01 -7.37 32.23
N ILE A 231 -15.68 -8.44 31.50
CA ILE A 231 -16.56 -9.59 31.32
C ILE A 231 -16.45 -10.47 32.57
N PRO A 232 -17.50 -10.56 33.41
CA PRO A 232 -17.45 -11.45 34.57
C PRO A 232 -17.31 -12.91 34.11
N ILE A 233 -16.31 -13.61 34.64
CA ILE A 233 -16.20 -15.06 34.50
C ILE A 233 -17.44 -15.67 35.14
N PRO A 234 -18.21 -16.55 34.45
CA PRO A 234 -19.27 -17.29 35.11
C PRO A 234 -18.63 -18.14 36.21
N VAL A 235 -18.85 -17.77 37.47
CA VAL A 235 -18.48 -18.61 38.60
C VAL A 235 -19.37 -19.84 38.48
N ALA A 236 -18.80 -20.97 38.05
CA ALA A 236 -19.48 -22.24 38.09
C ALA A 236 -19.81 -22.51 39.57
N TYR A 237 -21.10 -22.47 39.89
CA TYR A 237 -21.62 -22.84 41.20
C TYR A 237 -21.33 -24.33 41.42
N SER A 238 -20.28 -24.64 42.19
CA SER A 238 -20.20 -25.94 42.86
C SER A 238 -21.17 -25.92 44.03
N ALA A 239 -22.42 -26.28 43.72
CA ALA A 239 -23.26 -26.94 44.70
C ALA A 239 -22.57 -28.23 45.15
N ASP A 240 -22.78 -28.61 46.41
CA ASP A 240 -22.41 -29.87 47.05
C ASP A 240 -20.94 -29.93 47.52
N ALA A 241 -20.60 -30.07 48.80
CA ALA A 241 -21.28 -30.87 49.83
C ALA A 241 -21.14 -30.27 51.24
N THR A 242 -22.27 -29.90 51.84
CA THR A 242 -22.53 -30.16 53.26
C THR A 242 -23.45 -31.37 53.33
N GLY A 243 -22.94 -32.48 53.85
CA GLY A 243 -23.62 -33.75 54.06
C GLY A 243 -22.68 -34.73 54.75
#